data_AF-A0AAN7EIY0-F1
#
_entry.id   AF-A0AAN7EIY0-F1
#
_cell.length_a   1.000
_cell.length_b   1.000
_cell.length_c   1.000
_cell.angle_alpha   90.00
_cell.angle_beta   90.00
_cell.angle_gamma   90.00
#
_symmetry.space_group_name_H-M   'P 1'
#
loop_
_entity.id
_entity.type
_entity.pdbx_description
1 polymer ?
#
loop_
_entity_poly.entity_id
_entity_poly.type
_entity_poly.pdbx_seq_one_letter_code
_entity_poly.pdbx_strand_id
1 'polypeptide(L)'
;MEKGKGVMVGGRRWGVDFTDNSASPSSRDILDPPGFSRASQDQDDSTLSRQKKDAEANWKSQLTQYNGTDASKPLYVAVKGRIFDVTNGKSFYGPGGPYAMFAGKDASRALAKMSKNDEDVTPSLDGLSDKEIGVLNDWEKKFEAKYPVVGRVVS
;
A
#
# COMPACT_ATOMS: atom_id res chain seq x y z
N MET A 1 -4.43 86.28 -9.23
CA MET A 1 -3.41 85.67 -8.37
C MET A 1 -3.23 84.22 -8.85
N GLU A 2 -2.06 83.70 -9.28
CA GLU A 2 -0.74 83.67 -8.61
C GLU A 2 -0.74 82.76 -7.37
N LYS A 3 0.18 81.80 -7.09
CA LYS A 3 1.30 81.11 -7.78
C LYS A 3 1.32 79.64 -7.25
N GLY A 4 2.09 78.63 -7.68
CA GLY A 4 3.16 78.47 -8.67
C GLY A 4 4.35 77.65 -8.10
N LYS A 5 4.85 76.62 -8.85
CA LYS A 5 5.83 75.56 -8.45
C LYS A 5 5.21 74.35 -7.68
N GLY A 6 5.72 73.12 -7.80
CA GLY A 6 6.86 72.62 -8.60
C GLY A 6 7.05 71.08 -8.66
N VAL A 7 8.01 70.66 -9.50
CA VAL A 7 8.59 69.31 -9.75
C VAL A 7 9.08 68.63 -8.44
N MET A 8 9.12 67.31 -8.21
CA MET A 8 9.58 66.11 -8.98
C MET A 8 8.94 64.80 -8.42
N VAL A 9 9.04 63.56 -8.95
CA VAL A 9 9.75 62.93 -10.11
C VAL A 9 8.98 61.71 -10.68
N GLY A 10 9.54 61.01 -11.68
CA GLY A 10 9.33 59.59 -12.12
C GLY A 10 8.15 58.75 -11.56
N GLY A 11 7.32 58.08 -12.38
CA GLY A 11 7.50 57.63 -13.77
C GLY A 11 8.19 56.25 -13.83
N ARG A 12 7.69 55.24 -14.56
CA ARG A 12 6.70 55.28 -15.66
C ARG A 12 6.05 53.92 -15.95
N ARG A 13 4.84 54.01 -16.51
CA ARG A 13 3.91 52.97 -16.93
C ARG A 13 4.41 52.04 -18.07
N TRP A 14 3.80 50.85 -18.10
CA TRP A 14 3.55 49.92 -19.21
C TRP A 14 4.14 50.25 -20.60
N GLY A 15 4.84 49.27 -21.17
CA GLY A 15 5.09 49.14 -22.61
C GLY A 15 5.19 47.65 -22.97
N VAL A 16 4.22 47.15 -23.73
CA VAL A 16 4.34 45.89 -24.48
C VAL A 16 4.78 46.24 -25.89
N ASP A 17 5.74 45.49 -26.43
CA ASP A 17 6.21 45.65 -27.79
C ASP A 17 6.29 44.27 -28.46
N PHE A 18 5.82 44.19 -29.70
CA PHE A 18 5.89 43.01 -30.55
C PHE A 18 6.76 43.37 -31.75
N THR A 19 7.86 42.65 -31.97
CA THR A 19 8.51 42.64 -33.29
C THR A 19 8.87 41.22 -33.72
N ASP A 20 8.80 41.02 -35.02
CA ASP A 20 9.00 39.76 -35.72
C ASP A 20 10.47 39.56 -36.15
N ASN A 21 10.76 38.32 -36.56
CA ASN A 21 11.69 37.91 -37.62
C ASN A 21 12.72 36.84 -37.19
N SER A 22 12.96 35.91 -38.10
CA SER A 22 13.66 34.64 -37.87
C SER A 22 15.15 34.72 -38.20
N ALA A 23 16.01 34.23 -37.29
CA ALA A 23 17.33 33.70 -37.64
C ALA A 23 17.90 32.81 -36.51
N SER A 24 18.05 31.51 -36.77
CA SER A 24 18.96 30.65 -36.00
C SER A 24 20.24 30.46 -36.81
N PRO A 25 21.41 30.65 -36.18
CA PRO A 25 22.38 29.55 -36.24
C PRO A 25 23.01 29.22 -34.88
N SER A 26 23.45 27.97 -34.78
CA SER A 26 24.26 27.37 -33.71
C SER A 26 25.34 28.29 -33.12
N SER A 27 25.45 28.35 -31.78
CA SER A 27 26.63 27.81 -31.06
C SER A 27 26.71 28.25 -29.58
N ARG A 28 26.61 27.26 -28.67
CA ARG A 28 27.29 27.17 -27.35
C ARG A 28 26.83 28.06 -26.18
N ASP A 29 26.95 27.43 -25.01
CA ASP A 29 27.09 28.00 -23.66
C ASP A 29 26.14 29.12 -23.22
N ILE A 30 24.89 28.73 -22.93
CA ILE A 30 24.03 29.43 -21.95
C ILE A 30 24.05 28.60 -20.66
N LEU A 31 24.53 29.19 -19.58
CA LEU A 31 24.54 28.58 -18.24
C LEU A 31 23.14 28.69 -17.60
N ASP A 32 22.67 27.61 -16.99
CA ASP A 32 21.39 27.57 -16.27
C ASP A 32 21.43 28.48 -15.01
N PRO A 33 20.41 29.34 -14.79
CA PRO A 33 20.40 30.24 -13.64
C PRO A 33 20.08 29.50 -12.33
N PRO A 34 20.94 29.60 -11.28
CA PRO A 34 20.75 28.88 -10.04
C PRO A 34 19.50 29.38 -9.29
N GLY A 35 18.46 28.54 -9.23
CA GLY A 35 17.24 28.82 -8.47
C GLY A 35 16.04 27.94 -8.80
N PHE A 36 15.92 27.48 -10.05
CA PHE A 36 14.84 26.59 -10.49
C PHE A 36 15.32 25.16 -10.73
N SER A 37 15.83 24.52 -9.66
CA SER A 37 15.87 23.07 -9.60
C SER A 37 14.44 22.53 -9.67
N ARG A 38 13.97 22.20 -10.88
CA ARG A 38 12.88 21.26 -11.11
C ARG A 38 13.37 19.91 -10.59
N ALA A 39 13.27 19.70 -9.28
CA ALA A 39 13.50 18.41 -8.66
C ALA A 39 12.54 17.41 -9.32
N SER A 40 13.11 16.37 -9.94
CA SER A 40 12.31 15.35 -10.62
C SER A 40 11.32 14.74 -9.64
N GLN A 41 10.08 14.54 -10.11
CA GLN A 41 9.04 13.82 -9.39
C GLN A 41 9.32 12.29 -9.44
N ASP A 42 10.50 11.90 -8.94
CA ASP A 42 11.07 10.55 -9.06
C ASP A 42 11.58 10.06 -7.69
N GLN A 43 10.76 10.31 -6.66
CA GLN A 43 10.92 9.84 -5.28
C GLN A 43 9.51 9.66 -4.67
N ASP A 44 9.00 8.42 -4.62
CA ASP A 44 8.29 7.77 -3.48
C ASP A 44 7.52 6.51 -3.96
N ASP A 45 8.18 5.34 -3.92
CA ASP A 45 7.57 4.01 -4.08
C ASP A 45 8.39 2.95 -3.31
N SER A 46 9.72 3.07 -3.40
CA SER A 46 10.74 2.24 -2.72
C SER A 46 10.69 2.28 -1.18
N THR A 47 10.07 3.31 -0.61
CA THR A 47 9.93 3.61 0.84
C THR A 47 8.77 2.82 1.44
N LEU A 48 7.57 3.04 0.90
CA LEU A 48 6.34 2.37 1.28
C LEU A 48 6.44 0.86 1.07
N SER A 49 7.01 0.42 -0.06
CA SER A 49 7.21 -1.02 -0.36
C SER A 49 8.15 -1.72 0.63
N ARG A 50 9.17 -1.03 1.16
CA ARG A 50 10.01 -1.55 2.25
C ARG A 50 9.23 -1.66 3.55
N GLN A 51 8.67 -0.54 4.01
CA GLN A 51 8.01 -0.41 5.31
C GLN A 51 6.76 -1.29 5.43
N LYS A 52 6.03 -1.49 4.31
CA LYS A 52 4.91 -2.44 4.19
C LYS A 52 5.38 -3.88 4.39
N LYS A 53 6.48 -4.29 3.73
CA LYS A 53 7.05 -5.64 3.84
C LYS A 53 7.59 -5.93 5.24
N ASP A 54 8.21 -4.96 5.90
CA ASP A 54 8.70 -5.11 7.26
C ASP A 54 7.54 -5.26 8.28
N ALA A 55 6.45 -4.51 8.10
CA ALA A 55 5.22 -4.66 8.88
C ALA A 55 4.52 -6.01 8.62
N GLU A 56 4.45 -6.45 7.35
CA GLU A 56 3.88 -7.73 6.95
C GLU A 56 4.65 -8.91 7.58
N ALA A 57 5.98 -8.89 7.54
CA ALA A 57 6.85 -9.90 8.14
C ALA A 57 6.70 -9.96 9.68
N ASN A 58 6.62 -8.80 10.33
CA ASN A 58 6.43 -8.70 11.78
C ASN A 58 5.10 -9.34 12.20
N TRP A 59 3.98 -8.95 11.57
CA TRP A 59 2.68 -9.53 11.91
C TRP A 59 2.57 -11.01 11.53
N LYS A 60 3.15 -11.46 10.40
CA LYS A 60 3.24 -12.89 10.06
C LYS A 60 3.93 -13.70 11.16
N SER A 61 5.08 -13.22 11.64
CA SER A 61 5.84 -13.88 12.71
C SER A 61 5.05 -13.96 14.01
N GLN A 62 4.37 -12.89 14.40
CA GLN A 62 3.45 -12.91 15.55
C GLN A 62 2.29 -13.89 15.33
N LEU A 63 1.68 -13.93 14.13
CA LEU A 63 0.54 -14.81 13.84
C LEU A 63 0.87 -16.28 14.12
N THR A 64 2.06 -16.75 13.73
CA THR A 64 2.51 -18.13 13.99
C THR A 64 2.55 -18.51 15.48
N GLN A 65 2.58 -17.54 16.40
CA GLN A 65 2.51 -17.78 17.85
C GLN A 65 1.06 -18.04 18.35
N TYR A 66 0.06 -17.82 17.49
CA TYR A 66 -1.37 -18.00 17.73
C TYR A 66 -1.93 -19.17 16.89
N ASN A 67 -1.11 -20.20 16.67
CA ASN A 67 -1.48 -21.45 15.99
C ASN A 67 -2.23 -22.46 16.89
N GLY A 68 -2.58 -22.08 18.12
CA GLY A 68 -3.31 -22.93 19.06
C GLY A 68 -2.51 -24.02 19.77
N THR A 69 -1.19 -24.12 19.55
CA THR A 69 -0.30 -25.00 20.35
C THR A 69 -0.33 -24.64 21.84
N ASP A 70 -0.37 -23.35 22.13
CA ASP A 70 -0.54 -22.80 23.47
C ASP A 70 -2.03 -22.86 23.87
N ALA A 71 -2.37 -23.71 24.83
CA ALA A 71 -3.76 -23.93 25.23
C ALA A 71 -4.44 -22.65 25.79
N SER A 72 -3.64 -21.71 26.32
CA SER A 72 -4.09 -20.46 26.92
C SER A 72 -4.16 -19.28 25.95
N LYS A 73 -3.71 -19.43 24.70
CA LYS A 73 -3.76 -18.35 23.69
C LYS A 73 -4.99 -18.46 22.78
N PRO A 74 -5.47 -17.33 22.23
CA PRO A 74 -6.44 -17.34 21.15
C PRO A 74 -5.83 -17.93 19.86
N LEU A 75 -6.69 -18.32 18.92
CA LEU A 75 -6.31 -18.83 17.61
C LEU A 75 -6.67 -17.80 16.54
N TYR A 76 -5.69 -17.45 15.71
CA TYR A 76 -5.88 -16.48 14.63
C TYR A 76 -5.63 -17.10 13.26
N VAL A 77 -6.43 -16.74 12.27
CA VAL A 77 -6.25 -17.11 10.85
C VAL A 77 -6.31 -15.84 10.03
N ALA A 78 -5.36 -15.64 9.11
CA ALA A 78 -5.45 -14.57 8.14
C ALA A 78 -6.10 -15.05 6.83
N VAL A 79 -7.06 -14.29 6.31
CA VAL A 79 -7.70 -14.51 5.01
C VAL A 79 -7.83 -13.16 4.31
N LYS A 80 -7.27 -13.09 3.10
CA LYS A 80 -7.15 -11.90 2.24
C LYS A 80 -6.52 -10.72 2.99
N GLY A 81 -5.50 -11.01 3.79
CA GLY A 81 -4.85 -10.04 4.68
C GLY A 81 -5.71 -9.57 5.87
N ARG A 82 -6.86 -10.16 6.16
CA ARG A 82 -7.69 -9.81 7.33
C ARG A 82 -7.56 -10.91 8.38
N ILE A 83 -7.31 -10.57 9.65
CA ILE A 83 -7.15 -11.58 10.71
C ILE A 83 -8.47 -11.80 11.44
N PHE A 84 -8.88 -13.06 11.54
CA PHE A 84 -10.09 -13.49 12.23
C PHE A 84 -9.74 -14.27 13.50
N ASP A 85 -10.50 -14.04 14.57
CA ASP A 85 -10.42 -14.84 15.79
C ASP A 85 -11.24 -16.13 15.63
N VAL A 86 -10.53 -17.25 15.48
CA VAL A 86 -11.11 -18.59 15.37
C VAL A 86 -10.98 -19.39 16.66
N THR A 87 -10.81 -18.73 17.82
CA THR A 87 -10.71 -19.40 19.13
C THR A 87 -11.95 -20.22 19.47
N ASN A 88 -13.16 -19.74 19.10
CA ASN A 88 -14.39 -20.53 19.17
C ASN A 88 -14.39 -21.77 18.24
N GLY A 89 -13.53 -21.77 17.21
CA GLY A 89 -13.30 -22.87 16.28
C GLY A 89 -12.12 -23.78 16.67
N LYS A 90 -11.62 -23.75 17.91
CA LYS A 90 -10.41 -24.48 18.34
C LYS A 90 -10.45 -26.00 18.11
N SER A 91 -11.61 -26.64 18.04
CA SER A 91 -11.74 -28.05 17.63
C SER A 91 -11.41 -28.32 16.15
N PHE A 92 -11.41 -27.28 15.31
CA PHE A 92 -11.13 -27.35 13.87
C PHE A 92 -9.75 -26.81 13.51
N TYR A 93 -9.36 -25.68 14.10
CA TYR A 93 -8.10 -24.98 13.84
C TYR A 93 -7.02 -25.22 14.92
N GLY A 94 -7.34 -25.88 16.04
CA GLY A 94 -6.36 -26.25 17.06
C GLY A 94 -5.53 -27.47 16.68
N PRO A 95 -4.49 -27.80 17.47
CA PRO A 95 -3.60 -28.92 17.20
C PRO A 95 -4.37 -30.23 17.07
N GLY A 96 -4.14 -30.95 15.96
CA GLY A 96 -4.86 -32.18 15.60
C GLY A 96 -6.18 -31.96 14.84
N GLY A 97 -6.66 -30.73 14.71
CA GLY A 97 -7.85 -30.38 13.91
C GLY A 97 -7.58 -30.42 12.39
N PRO A 98 -8.61 -30.65 11.56
CA PRO A 98 -8.48 -30.77 10.09
C PRO A 98 -8.02 -29.48 9.40
N TYR A 99 -8.05 -28.33 10.10
CA TYR A 99 -7.61 -27.03 9.61
C TYR A 99 -6.50 -26.41 10.47
N ALA A 100 -5.81 -27.23 11.30
CA ALA A 100 -4.71 -26.78 12.17
C ALA A 100 -3.60 -26.03 11.41
N MET A 101 -3.33 -26.45 10.18
CA MET A 101 -2.37 -25.82 9.26
C MET A 101 -2.68 -24.37 8.88
N PHE A 102 -3.95 -23.93 8.98
CA PHE A 102 -4.33 -22.55 8.71
C PHE A 102 -4.13 -21.65 9.95
N ALA A 103 -4.06 -22.24 11.15
CA ALA A 103 -3.91 -21.48 12.38
C ALA A 103 -2.51 -20.87 12.49
N GLY A 104 -2.48 -19.58 12.81
CA GLY A 104 -1.26 -18.80 12.85
C GLY A 104 -0.63 -18.50 11.47
N LYS A 105 -1.33 -18.79 10.37
CA LYS A 105 -0.88 -18.50 9.01
C LYS A 105 -1.92 -17.71 8.21
N ASP A 106 -1.54 -17.29 7.00
CA ASP A 106 -2.48 -16.77 6.01
C ASP A 106 -2.91 -17.89 5.06
N ALA A 107 -4.21 -18.18 5.04
CA ALA A 107 -4.82 -19.27 4.30
C ALA A 107 -5.51 -18.80 3.01
N SER A 108 -5.23 -17.58 2.52
CA SER A 108 -5.94 -17.00 1.38
C SER A 108 -5.85 -17.85 0.12
N ARG A 109 -4.63 -18.27 -0.24
CA ARG A 109 -4.38 -19.12 -1.41
C ARG A 109 -5.03 -20.50 -1.22
N ALA A 110 -4.82 -21.14 -0.07
CA ALA A 110 -5.45 -22.42 0.26
C ALA A 110 -6.99 -22.38 0.12
N LEU A 111 -7.64 -21.37 0.68
CA LEU A 111 -9.10 -21.19 0.59
C LEU A 111 -9.57 -20.90 -0.86
N ALA A 112 -8.83 -20.08 -1.62
CA ALA A 112 -9.11 -19.79 -3.02
C ALA A 112 -9.06 -21.05 -3.91
N LYS A 113 -8.03 -21.88 -3.71
CA LYS A 113 -7.82 -23.15 -4.43
C LYS A 113 -8.65 -24.31 -3.87
N MET A 114 -9.34 -24.11 -2.74
CA MET A 114 -9.96 -25.17 -1.91
C MET A 114 -8.96 -26.29 -1.53
N SER A 115 -7.69 -25.93 -1.40
CA SER A 115 -6.59 -26.82 -1.03
C SER A 115 -6.45 -26.95 0.49
N LYS A 116 -5.89 -28.07 0.92
CA LYS A 116 -5.53 -28.38 2.31
C LYS A 116 -4.11 -28.94 2.39
N ASN A 117 -3.21 -28.36 1.60
CA ASN A 117 -1.76 -28.62 1.61
C ASN A 117 -1.06 -27.46 2.32
N ASP A 118 -0.04 -27.73 3.14
CA ASP A 118 0.64 -26.67 3.90
C ASP A 118 1.37 -25.67 2.97
N GLU A 119 1.81 -26.17 1.82
CA GLU A 119 2.45 -25.44 0.73
C GLU A 119 1.52 -24.42 0.05
N ASP A 120 0.20 -24.63 0.09
CA ASP A 120 -0.80 -23.67 -0.39
C ASP A 120 -1.21 -22.64 0.68
N VAL A 121 -0.74 -22.76 1.92
CA VAL A 121 -1.05 -21.83 3.03
C VAL A 121 -0.15 -20.60 2.94
N THR A 122 -0.39 -19.80 1.89
CA THR A 122 0.35 -18.57 1.61
C THR A 122 -0.61 -17.39 1.37
N PRO A 123 -0.17 -16.15 1.67
CA PRO A 123 -0.91 -14.93 1.33
C PRO A 123 -0.83 -14.57 -0.16
N SER A 124 0.05 -15.23 -0.92
CA SER A 124 0.31 -14.89 -2.32
C SER A 124 -0.87 -15.33 -3.19
N LEU A 125 -1.73 -14.36 -3.51
CA LEU A 125 -2.83 -14.50 -4.47
C LEU A 125 -2.37 -14.59 -5.93
N ASP A 126 -1.06 -14.46 -6.16
CA ASP A 126 -0.46 -14.52 -7.49
C ASP A 126 -0.68 -15.89 -8.17
N GLY A 127 -1.06 -15.86 -9.45
CA GLY A 127 -1.42 -17.05 -10.22
C GLY A 127 -2.77 -17.69 -9.90
N LEU A 128 -3.68 -16.99 -9.21
CA LEU A 128 -5.08 -17.40 -9.03
C LEU A 128 -5.98 -16.86 -10.16
N SER A 129 -6.91 -17.69 -10.63
CA SER A 129 -7.98 -17.29 -11.56
C SER A 129 -9.09 -16.51 -10.85
N ASP A 130 -9.81 -15.66 -11.58
CA ASP A 130 -11.01 -14.95 -11.13
C ASP A 130 -12.04 -15.85 -10.43
N LYS A 131 -12.12 -17.13 -10.84
CA LYS A 131 -12.98 -18.13 -10.20
C LYS A 131 -12.50 -18.51 -8.78
N GLU A 132 -11.20 -18.67 -8.60
CA GLU A 132 -10.58 -18.96 -7.29
C GLU A 132 -10.64 -17.72 -6.38
N ILE A 133 -10.44 -16.52 -6.96
CA ILE A 133 -10.70 -15.25 -6.27
C ILE A 133 -12.18 -15.13 -5.88
N GLY A 134 -13.12 -15.54 -6.72
CA GLY A 134 -14.55 -15.60 -6.40
C GLY A 134 -14.85 -16.50 -5.20
N VAL A 135 -14.24 -17.69 -5.15
CA VAL A 135 -14.33 -18.63 -4.01
C VAL A 135 -13.72 -18.01 -2.74
N LEU A 136 -12.59 -17.32 -2.85
CA LEU A 136 -11.98 -16.60 -1.72
C LEU A 136 -12.88 -15.49 -1.16
N ASN A 137 -13.60 -14.74 -2.01
CA ASN A 137 -14.53 -13.69 -1.56
C ASN A 137 -15.78 -14.27 -0.85
N ASP A 138 -16.22 -15.48 -1.19
CA ASP A 138 -17.29 -16.18 -0.47
C ASP A 138 -16.79 -16.69 0.89
N TRP A 139 -15.57 -17.27 0.95
CA TRP A 139 -14.93 -17.62 2.22
C TRP A 139 -14.68 -16.40 3.12
N GLU A 140 -14.19 -15.27 2.58
CA GLU A 140 -13.99 -14.01 3.31
C GLU A 140 -15.27 -13.58 4.05
N LYS A 141 -16.42 -13.62 3.37
CA LYS A 141 -17.73 -13.28 3.95
C LYS A 141 -18.20 -14.31 4.97
N LYS A 142 -17.98 -15.60 4.72
CA LYS A 142 -18.32 -16.68 5.68
C LYS A 142 -17.48 -16.61 6.96
N PHE A 143 -16.22 -16.20 6.86
CA PHE A 143 -15.38 -15.90 8.02
C PHE A 143 -15.87 -14.64 8.75
N GLU A 144 -16.15 -13.54 8.04
CA GLU A 144 -16.65 -12.27 8.62
C GLU A 144 -17.97 -12.44 9.38
N ALA A 145 -18.89 -13.26 8.86
CA ALA A 145 -20.18 -13.56 9.49
C ALA A 145 -20.09 -14.55 10.68
N LYS A 146 -18.94 -15.21 10.88
CA LYS A 146 -18.76 -16.29 11.86
C LYS A 146 -17.72 -15.99 12.94
N TYR A 147 -16.76 -15.12 12.65
CA TYR A 147 -15.59 -14.81 13.47
C TYR A 147 -15.29 -13.30 13.40
N PRO A 148 -15.00 -12.64 14.54
CA PRO A 148 -14.69 -11.22 14.52
C PRO A 148 -13.31 -10.97 13.88
N VAL A 149 -13.20 -9.86 13.13
CA VAL A 149 -11.93 -9.39 12.58
C VAL A 149 -11.17 -8.66 13.69
N VAL A 150 -9.98 -9.15 14.04
CA VAL A 150 -9.11 -8.58 15.09
C VAL A 150 -7.97 -7.71 14.53
N GLY A 151 -7.76 -7.71 13.21
CA GLY A 151 -6.75 -6.86 12.57
C GLY A 151 -6.65 -7.03 11.06
N ARG A 152 -5.64 -6.37 10.45
CA ARG A 152 -5.31 -6.49 9.02
C ARG A 152 -3.79 -6.60 8.82
N VAL A 153 -3.35 -7.65 8.14
CA VAL A 153 -2.03 -7.75 7.50
C VAL A 153 -2.07 -6.94 6.20
N VAL A 154 -1.14 -6.01 6.02
CA VAL A 154 -1.02 -5.26 4.76
C VAL A 154 -0.05 -6.00 3.85
N SER A 155 -0.58 -6.73 2.87
CA SER A 155 0.19 -7.45 1.82
C SER A 155 0.22 -6.65 0.54
#